data_AF-A0A523W8B6-F1
#
_entry.id   AF-A0A523W8B6-F1
#
_cell.length_a   1.000
_cell.length_b   1.000
_cell.length_c   1.000
_cell.angle_alpha   90.00
_cell.angle_beta   90.00
_cell.angle_gamma   90.00
#
_symmetry.space_group_name_H-M   'P 1'
#
loop_
_entity.id
_entity.type
_entity.pdbx_description
1 polymer ?
#
loop_
_entity_poly.entity_id
_entity_poly.type
_entity_poly.pdbx_seq_one_letter_code
_entity_poly.pdbx_strand_id
1 'polypeptide(L)'
;MKQNKESMKNYRFCPICKCVLTKTKDGIYYRLSCTKCDWVYYFNPLPSVAAFVCDNDNKILLIRRGVAPGKGKWALPTGFIEQSEQPEEAAIRELKEEANIKGTVQNLIGVYTEKTKFYGSIILVGYRISSTGDKPKPGTDAIEAKFFPSSKLPTIAFASHRAIIKDGLAKNENKISFIEVLKSKITEATITHTQLFYRGSMGIDSKMMKAANLAPGEKVQVLNYNNGERLETYTIEEKSGSGKIILYGPASKKGRVGDKLCILSYIFVSTDEAKKIKPRIIILDKRNRIKRRHI
;
A
#
# COMPACT_ATOMS: atom_id res chain seq x y z
N MET A 1 8.70 -26.10 14.77
CA MET A 1 9.73 -25.93 13.72
C MET A 1 9.52 -26.97 12.63
N LYS A 2 8.77 -26.65 11.55
CA LYS A 2 8.56 -27.61 10.45
C LYS A 2 9.74 -27.49 9.48
N GLN A 3 10.55 -28.56 9.43
CA GLN A 3 11.59 -28.76 8.43
C GLN A 3 10.96 -28.70 7.03
N ASN A 4 11.39 -27.76 6.19
CA ASN A 4 11.18 -27.82 4.74
C ASN A 4 12.05 -28.97 4.20
N LYS A 5 11.56 -30.21 4.34
CA LYS A 5 12.33 -31.42 4.02
C LYS A 5 12.17 -31.91 2.58
N GLU A 6 11.33 -31.29 1.75
CA GLU A 6 10.87 -31.94 0.50
C GLU A 6 11.03 -31.16 -0.82
N SER A 7 11.74 -30.02 -0.90
CA SER A 7 11.91 -29.36 -2.21
C SER A 7 13.19 -28.57 -2.45
N MET A 8 14.23 -28.75 -1.63
CA MET A 8 15.54 -28.25 -2.04
C MET A 8 16.01 -29.06 -3.25
N LYS A 9 15.98 -28.45 -4.45
CA LYS A 9 16.71 -28.97 -5.62
C LYS A 9 18.12 -29.37 -5.17
N ASN A 10 18.54 -30.58 -5.51
CA ASN A 10 19.78 -31.21 -5.03
C ASN A 10 21.03 -30.60 -5.71
N TYR A 11 21.27 -29.30 -5.55
CA TYR A 11 22.52 -28.69 -5.98
C TYR A 11 23.66 -29.19 -5.08
N ARG A 12 24.58 -29.96 -5.67
CA ARG A 12 25.80 -30.43 -4.99
C ARG A 12 27.01 -29.52 -5.23
N PHE A 13 27.05 -28.86 -6.39
CA PHE A 13 28.16 -28.00 -6.81
C PHE A 13 27.68 -26.58 -7.13
N CYS A 14 28.53 -25.60 -6.88
CA CYS A 14 28.29 -24.18 -7.16
C CYS A 14 28.19 -23.95 -8.67
N PRO A 15 27.14 -23.26 -9.17
CA PRO A 15 26.99 -22.99 -10.61
C PRO A 15 28.03 -22.01 -11.16
N ILE A 16 28.72 -21.26 -10.30
CA ILE A 16 29.74 -20.28 -10.67
C ILE A 16 31.12 -20.92 -10.74
N CYS A 17 31.62 -21.44 -9.61
CA CYS A 17 33.01 -21.89 -9.49
C CYS A 17 33.17 -23.41 -9.36
N LYS A 18 32.08 -24.18 -9.42
CA LYS A 18 32.04 -25.66 -9.39
C LYS A 18 32.47 -26.31 -8.07
N CYS A 19 32.79 -25.55 -7.02
CA CYS A 19 33.08 -26.11 -5.70
C CYS A 19 31.84 -26.75 -5.05
N VAL A 20 32.08 -27.71 -4.15
CA VAL A 20 31.02 -28.36 -3.36
C VAL A 20 30.31 -27.31 -2.50
N LEU A 21 28.97 -27.33 -2.51
CA LEU A 21 28.16 -26.44 -1.69
C LEU A 21 28.05 -26.95 -0.26
N THR A 22 28.08 -26.04 0.71
CA THR A 22 27.86 -26.35 2.12
C THR A 22 26.56 -25.71 2.61
N LYS A 23 26.01 -26.21 3.72
CA LYS A 23 24.87 -25.57 4.37
C LYS A 23 25.37 -24.53 5.36
N THR A 24 25.10 -23.26 5.11
CA THR A 24 25.39 -22.17 6.05
C THR A 24 24.11 -21.62 6.65
N LYS A 25 24.22 -21.13 7.88
CA LYS A 25 23.11 -20.48 8.58
C LYS A 25 23.02 -19.02 8.14
N ASP A 26 21.84 -18.60 7.69
CA ASP A 26 21.50 -17.24 7.30
C ASP A 26 20.23 -16.82 8.05
N GLY A 27 20.42 -16.06 9.13
CA GLY A 27 19.37 -15.74 10.09
C GLY A 27 18.75 -17.00 10.71
N ILE A 28 17.44 -17.21 10.46
CA ILE A 28 16.69 -18.38 10.93
C ILE A 28 16.68 -19.55 9.91
N TYR A 29 17.24 -19.36 8.72
CA TYR A 29 17.23 -20.35 7.65
C TYR A 29 18.61 -20.98 7.44
N TYR A 30 18.62 -22.20 6.89
CA TYR A 30 19.84 -22.82 6.35
C TYR A 30 19.78 -22.77 4.83
N ARG A 31 20.87 -22.34 4.20
CA ARG A 31 20.98 -22.19 2.75
C ARG A 31 22.19 -22.96 2.22
N LEU A 32 22.12 -23.38 0.96
CA LEU A 32 23.31 -23.84 0.27
C LEU A 32 24.13 -22.62 -0.12
N SER A 33 25.42 -22.62 0.20
CA SER A 33 26.34 -21.56 -0.13
C SER A 33 27.69 -22.12 -0.58
N CYS A 34 28.41 -21.32 -1.34
CA CYS A 34 29.75 -21.64 -1.80
C CYS A 34 30.78 -20.93 -0.93
N THR A 35 31.66 -21.69 -0.28
CA THR A 35 32.73 -21.15 0.58
C THR A 35 33.91 -20.55 -0.20
N LYS A 36 33.92 -20.65 -1.53
CA LYS A 36 35.00 -20.15 -2.39
C LYS A 36 34.68 -18.82 -3.07
N CYS A 37 33.43 -18.61 -3.46
CA CYS A 37 33.01 -17.41 -4.22
C CYS A 37 31.77 -16.75 -3.64
N ASP A 38 31.38 -17.15 -2.42
CA ASP A 38 30.28 -16.57 -1.65
C ASP A 38 28.89 -16.63 -2.30
N TRP A 39 28.73 -17.38 -3.40
CA TRP A 39 27.42 -17.59 -4.02
C TRP A 39 26.46 -18.29 -3.06
N VAL A 40 25.23 -17.78 -2.96
CA VAL A 40 24.17 -18.32 -2.09
C VAL A 40 22.98 -18.76 -2.94
N TYR A 41 22.49 -19.98 -2.69
CA TYR A 41 21.26 -20.48 -3.29
C TYR A 41 20.03 -20.01 -2.50
N TYR A 42 19.25 -19.14 -3.13
CA TYR A 42 17.94 -18.73 -2.63
C TYR A 42 16.85 -19.59 -3.26
N PHE A 43 16.32 -20.53 -2.50
CA PHE A 43 15.11 -21.27 -2.89
C PHE A 43 13.86 -20.43 -2.61
N ASN A 44 13.63 -19.44 -3.47
CA ASN A 44 12.50 -18.52 -3.39
C ASN A 44 11.32 -19.00 -4.25
N PRO A 45 10.09 -18.57 -3.95
CA PRO A 45 8.96 -18.78 -4.83
C PRO A 45 9.22 -18.22 -6.24
N LEU A 46 8.72 -18.89 -7.27
CA LEU A 46 8.82 -18.38 -8.64
C LEU A 46 7.81 -17.23 -8.86
N PRO A 47 8.24 -16.11 -9.47
CA PRO A 47 7.35 -15.00 -9.79
C PRO A 47 6.57 -15.27 -11.09
N SER A 48 5.27 -15.01 -11.05
CA SER A 48 4.34 -15.21 -12.16
C SER A 48 3.28 -14.10 -12.16
N VAL A 49 2.61 -13.90 -13.29
CA VAL A 49 1.57 -12.89 -13.48
C VAL A 49 0.25 -13.53 -13.89
N ALA A 50 -0.85 -12.83 -13.62
CA ALA A 50 -2.17 -13.19 -14.10
C ALA A 50 -2.90 -11.99 -14.70
N ALA A 51 -3.37 -12.15 -15.93
CA ALA A 51 -4.12 -11.14 -16.66
C ALA A 51 -5.62 -11.28 -16.38
N PHE A 52 -6.20 -10.31 -15.68
CA PHE A 52 -7.65 -10.21 -15.50
C PHE A 52 -8.21 -9.19 -16.51
N VAL A 53 -8.90 -9.71 -17.54
CA VAL A 53 -9.60 -8.89 -18.54
C VAL A 53 -11.09 -9.06 -18.32
N CYS A 54 -11.78 -7.93 -18.10
CA CYS A 54 -13.23 -7.87 -17.96
C CYS A 54 -13.77 -6.84 -18.95
N ASP A 55 -14.73 -7.22 -19.79
CA ASP A 55 -15.38 -6.32 -20.72
C ASP A 55 -16.50 -5.50 -20.06
N ASN A 56 -17.09 -4.56 -20.82
CA ASN A 56 -18.16 -3.69 -20.33
C ASN A 56 -19.45 -4.45 -19.95
N ASP A 57 -19.62 -5.68 -20.43
CA ASP A 57 -20.76 -6.56 -20.10
C ASP A 57 -20.49 -7.45 -18.88
N ASN A 58 -19.43 -7.17 -18.11
CA ASN A 58 -18.95 -8.01 -17.01
C ASN A 58 -18.64 -9.45 -17.43
N LYS A 59 -18.15 -9.66 -18.66
CA LYS A 59 -17.62 -10.95 -19.09
C LYS A 59 -16.11 -10.98 -18.89
N ILE A 60 -15.63 -12.11 -18.36
CA ILE A 60 -14.22 -12.32 -18.01
C ILE A 60 -13.57 -13.21 -19.06
N LEU A 61 -12.40 -12.81 -19.53
CA LEU A 61 -11.58 -13.65 -20.41
C LEU A 61 -10.98 -14.81 -19.61
N LEU A 62 -11.19 -16.03 -20.09
CA LEU A 62 -10.55 -17.22 -19.57
C LEU A 62 -9.94 -18.03 -20.72
N ILE A 63 -8.87 -18.75 -20.41
CA ILE A 63 -8.25 -19.75 -21.26
C ILE A 63 -8.49 -21.15 -20.71
N ARG A 64 -8.62 -22.13 -21.59
CA ARG A 64 -8.66 -23.54 -21.25
C ARG A 64 -7.28 -24.13 -21.48
N ARG A 65 -6.67 -24.64 -20.42
CA ARG A 65 -5.26 -25.07 -20.44
C ARG A 65 -5.07 -26.35 -21.26
N GLY A 66 -4.12 -26.35 -22.19
CA GLY A 66 -3.68 -27.52 -22.97
C GLY A 66 -2.64 -28.39 -22.24
N VAL A 67 -1.97 -27.81 -21.24
CA VAL A 67 -0.84 -28.42 -20.53
C VAL A 67 -1.09 -28.54 -19.02
N ALA A 68 -0.32 -29.41 -18.35
CA ALA A 68 -0.32 -29.55 -16.90
C ALA A 68 0.43 -28.38 -16.22
N PRO A 69 0.12 -28.03 -14.96
CA PRO A 69 -1.01 -28.51 -14.15
C PRO A 69 -2.35 -27.98 -14.67
N GLY A 70 -3.46 -28.64 -14.34
CA GLY A 70 -4.79 -28.14 -14.68
C GLY A 70 -5.22 -28.28 -16.16
N LYS A 71 -4.60 -29.20 -16.91
CA LYS A 71 -4.98 -29.54 -18.29
C LYS A 71 -6.50 -29.77 -18.40
N GLY A 72 -7.12 -29.15 -19.41
CA GLY A 72 -8.55 -29.20 -19.69
C GLY A 72 -9.43 -28.30 -18.80
N LYS A 73 -8.87 -27.64 -17.78
CA LYS A 73 -9.59 -26.71 -16.89
C LYS A 73 -9.42 -25.26 -17.34
N TRP A 74 -10.32 -24.40 -16.89
CA TRP A 74 -10.31 -22.97 -17.18
C TRP A 74 -9.45 -22.18 -16.19
N ALA A 75 -8.76 -21.16 -16.66
CA ALA A 75 -7.87 -20.30 -15.89
C ALA A 75 -7.83 -18.89 -16.50
N LEU A 76 -7.42 -17.90 -15.71
CA LEU A 76 -6.89 -16.66 -16.25
C LEU A 76 -5.65 -16.94 -17.12
N PRO A 77 -5.37 -16.09 -18.13
CA PRO A 77 -4.08 -16.10 -18.78
C PRO A 77 -2.95 -15.79 -17.78
N THR A 78 -1.88 -16.59 -17.81
CA THR A 78 -0.79 -16.52 -16.82
C THR A 78 0.52 -17.05 -17.38
N GLY A 79 1.63 -16.49 -16.90
CA GLY A 79 2.93 -17.12 -17.05
C GLY A 79 4.00 -16.52 -16.16
N PHE A 80 5.24 -16.99 -16.32
CA PHE A 80 6.35 -16.57 -15.47
C PHE A 80 6.91 -15.23 -15.92
N ILE A 81 7.42 -14.46 -14.97
CA ILE A 81 8.11 -13.20 -15.26
C ILE A 81 9.56 -13.51 -15.63
N GLU A 82 9.97 -13.07 -16.81
CA GLU A 82 11.36 -13.20 -17.26
C GLU A 82 12.28 -12.15 -16.63
N GLN A 83 13.58 -12.43 -16.55
CA GLN A 83 14.55 -11.54 -15.88
C GLN A 83 14.67 -10.15 -16.52
N SER A 84 14.34 -10.03 -17.81
CA SER A 84 14.53 -8.81 -18.60
C SER A 84 13.26 -7.97 -18.73
N GLU A 85 12.16 -8.33 -18.08
CA GLU A 85 10.87 -7.64 -18.22
C GLU A 85 10.28 -7.20 -16.87
N GLN A 86 9.42 -6.17 -16.92
CA GLN A 86 8.59 -5.78 -15.79
C GLN A 86 7.36 -6.70 -15.67
N PRO A 87 6.77 -6.88 -14.47
CA PRO A 87 5.56 -7.69 -14.29
C PRO A 87 4.39 -7.26 -15.19
N GLU A 88 4.23 -5.96 -15.42
CA GLU A 88 3.21 -5.42 -16.33
C GLU A 88 3.44 -5.88 -17.78
N GLU A 89 4.70 -5.89 -18.23
CA GLU A 89 5.09 -6.33 -19.57
C GLU A 89 4.83 -7.83 -19.73
N ALA A 90 5.20 -8.62 -18.73
CA ALA A 90 4.90 -10.05 -18.67
C ALA A 90 3.40 -10.31 -18.78
N ALA A 91 2.56 -9.55 -18.05
CA ALA A 91 1.11 -9.74 -18.08
C ALA A 91 0.51 -9.47 -19.47
N ILE A 92 1.01 -8.46 -20.19
CA ILE A 92 0.61 -8.16 -21.57
C ILE A 92 1.12 -9.21 -22.55
N ARG A 93 2.37 -9.67 -22.39
CA ARG A 93 2.97 -10.73 -23.20
C ARG A 93 2.19 -12.03 -23.08
N GLU A 94 1.93 -12.51 -21.87
CA GLU A 94 1.19 -13.75 -21.60
C GLU A 94 -0.26 -13.67 -22.11
N LEU A 95 -0.91 -12.52 -21.93
CA LEU A 95 -2.25 -12.29 -22.48
C LEU A 95 -2.28 -12.42 -24.01
N LYS A 96 -1.24 -11.91 -24.69
CA LYS A 96 -1.09 -12.02 -26.13
C LYS A 96 -0.73 -13.45 -26.56
N GLU A 97 0.15 -14.12 -25.84
CA GLU A 97 0.60 -15.49 -26.17
C GLU A 97 -0.49 -16.53 -25.98
N GLU A 98 -1.29 -16.45 -24.91
CA GLU A 98 -2.28 -17.47 -24.58
C GLU A 98 -3.68 -17.20 -25.16
N ALA A 99 -4.04 -15.92 -25.34
CA ALA A 99 -5.38 -15.53 -25.78
C ALA A 99 -5.42 -14.63 -27.04
N ASN A 100 -4.25 -14.25 -27.58
CA ASN A 100 -4.11 -13.36 -28.74
C ASN A 100 -4.86 -12.02 -28.56
N ILE A 101 -4.88 -11.52 -27.32
CA ILE A 101 -5.50 -10.25 -26.95
C ILE A 101 -4.40 -9.22 -26.70
N LYS A 102 -4.57 -8.03 -27.28
CA LYS A 102 -3.77 -6.85 -26.90
C LYS A 102 -4.52 -6.05 -25.84
N GLY A 103 -3.76 -5.34 -25.01
CA GLY A 103 -4.35 -4.52 -23.97
C GLY A 103 -3.36 -3.61 -23.29
N THR A 104 -3.86 -2.90 -22.30
CA THR A 104 -3.08 -1.98 -21.45
C THR A 104 -3.41 -2.28 -19.99
N VAL A 105 -2.38 -2.37 -19.15
CA VAL A 105 -2.55 -2.54 -17.70
C VAL A 105 -3.22 -1.30 -17.12
N GLN A 106 -4.32 -1.50 -16.40
CA GLN A 106 -5.05 -0.42 -15.73
C GLN A 106 -4.58 -0.25 -14.28
N ASN A 107 -4.52 -1.35 -13.53
CA ASN A 107 -4.08 -1.35 -12.13
C ASN A 107 -3.68 -2.74 -11.66
N LEU A 108 -2.85 -2.79 -10.61
CA LEU A 108 -2.63 -3.98 -9.79
C LEU A 108 -3.94 -4.33 -9.06
N ILE A 109 -4.35 -5.59 -9.11
CA ILE A 109 -5.45 -6.15 -8.30
C ILE A 109 -4.90 -6.60 -6.94
N GLY A 110 -3.79 -7.35 -6.96
CA GLY A 110 -3.15 -7.84 -5.74
C GLY A 110 -2.03 -8.84 -6.01
N VAL A 111 -1.45 -9.35 -4.92
CA VAL A 111 -0.40 -10.38 -4.93
C VAL A 111 -0.92 -11.62 -4.22
N TYR A 112 -0.77 -12.78 -4.85
CA TYR A 112 -1.35 -14.05 -4.46
C TYR A 112 -0.28 -15.14 -4.42
N THR A 113 -0.58 -16.25 -3.75
CA THR A 113 0.33 -17.41 -3.69
C THR A 113 -0.41 -18.67 -4.12
N GLU A 114 0.21 -19.47 -4.98
CA GLU A 114 -0.27 -20.80 -5.36
C GLU A 114 0.77 -21.85 -4.98
N LYS A 115 0.34 -22.94 -4.34
CA LYS A 115 1.22 -24.07 -4.04
C LYS A 115 1.08 -25.13 -5.12
N THR A 116 2.20 -25.48 -5.72
CA THR A 116 2.30 -26.48 -6.78
C THR A 116 3.20 -27.62 -6.35
N LYS A 117 2.93 -28.82 -6.89
CA LYS A 117 3.80 -29.99 -6.67
C LYS A 117 5.16 -29.86 -7.38
N PHE A 118 5.20 -29.12 -8.49
CA PHE A 118 6.39 -29.03 -9.34
C PHE A 118 7.35 -27.91 -8.92
N TYR A 119 6.81 -26.72 -8.61
CA TYR A 119 7.61 -25.52 -8.35
C TYR A 119 7.63 -25.13 -6.87
N GLY A 120 6.94 -25.86 -6.00
CA GLY A 120 6.74 -25.43 -4.62
C GLY A 120 5.76 -24.25 -4.58
N SER A 121 6.17 -23.10 -4.04
CA SER A 121 5.31 -21.91 -4.00
C SER A 121 5.56 -21.03 -5.22
N ILE A 122 4.48 -20.49 -5.80
CA ILE A 122 4.51 -19.48 -6.86
C ILE A 122 3.87 -18.22 -6.30
N ILE A 123 4.51 -17.07 -6.51
CA ILE A 123 3.90 -15.76 -6.25
C ILE A 123 3.27 -15.28 -7.56
N LEU A 124 1.98 -14.95 -7.53
CA LEU A 124 1.24 -14.44 -8.67
C LEU A 124 0.89 -12.96 -8.45
N VAL A 125 1.22 -12.12 -9.42
CA VAL A 125 0.82 -10.71 -9.44
C VAL A 125 -0.37 -10.56 -10.40
N GLY A 126 -1.54 -10.23 -9.86
CA GLY A 126 -2.77 -10.10 -10.65
C GLY A 126 -2.98 -8.68 -11.15
N TYR A 127 -3.13 -8.48 -12.45
CA TYR A 127 -3.36 -7.16 -13.06
C TYR A 127 -4.71 -7.09 -13.76
N ARG A 128 -5.39 -5.95 -13.62
CA ARG A 128 -6.54 -5.60 -14.46
C ARG A 128 -6.02 -5.03 -15.77
N ILE A 129 -6.51 -5.56 -16.89
CA ILE A 129 -6.11 -5.13 -18.24
C ILE A 129 -7.36 -4.77 -19.04
N SER A 130 -7.33 -3.61 -19.70
CA SER A 130 -8.31 -3.25 -20.73
C SER A 130 -7.90 -3.87 -22.06
N SER A 131 -8.83 -4.60 -22.70
CA SER A 131 -8.64 -5.18 -24.04
C SER A 131 -8.92 -4.15 -25.14
N THR A 132 -8.24 -4.28 -26.28
CA THR A 132 -8.48 -3.51 -27.52
C THR A 132 -9.73 -3.93 -28.30
N GLY A 133 -10.47 -4.96 -27.83
CA GLY A 133 -11.71 -5.42 -28.46
C GLY A 133 -11.55 -6.59 -29.45
N ASP A 134 -10.36 -7.17 -29.53
CA ASP A 134 -10.11 -8.35 -30.36
C ASP A 134 -10.88 -9.59 -29.87
N LYS A 135 -11.29 -10.45 -30.79
CA LYS A 135 -11.88 -11.75 -30.43
C LYS A 135 -10.77 -12.68 -29.92
N PRO A 136 -10.91 -13.28 -28.72
CA PRO A 136 -9.89 -14.14 -28.16
C PRO A 136 -9.70 -15.38 -29.03
N LYS A 137 -8.44 -15.77 -29.22
CA LYS A 137 -8.05 -16.99 -29.92
C LYS A 137 -7.03 -17.73 -29.06
N PRO A 138 -7.14 -19.06 -28.91
CA PRO A 138 -6.14 -19.81 -28.18
C PRO A 138 -4.77 -19.64 -28.86
N GLY A 139 -3.73 -19.49 -28.05
CA GLY A 139 -2.35 -19.51 -28.52
C GLY A 139 -1.56 -20.67 -27.91
N THR A 140 -0.34 -20.40 -27.47
CA THR A 140 0.70 -21.41 -27.15
C THR A 140 0.19 -22.60 -26.34
N ASP A 141 -0.19 -22.35 -25.09
CA ASP A 141 -0.52 -23.38 -24.11
C ASP A 141 -2.02 -23.49 -23.82
N ALA A 142 -2.83 -22.71 -24.53
CA ALA A 142 -4.28 -22.70 -24.43
C ALA A 142 -4.91 -23.49 -25.59
N ILE A 143 -5.91 -24.31 -25.31
CA ILE A 143 -6.71 -25.00 -26.35
C ILE A 143 -8.00 -24.25 -26.69
N GLU A 144 -8.41 -23.31 -25.83
CA GLU A 144 -9.60 -22.48 -26.02
C GLU A 144 -9.40 -21.16 -25.28
N ALA A 145 -9.89 -20.05 -25.82
CA ALA A 145 -9.89 -18.75 -25.15
C ALA A 145 -11.22 -18.05 -25.44
N LYS A 146 -11.97 -17.67 -24.40
CA LYS A 146 -13.26 -16.97 -24.57
C LYS A 146 -13.70 -16.20 -23.33
N PHE A 147 -14.62 -15.29 -23.56
CA PHE A 147 -15.29 -14.53 -22.51
C PHE A 147 -16.45 -15.32 -21.90
N PHE A 148 -16.55 -15.29 -20.57
CA PHE A 148 -17.65 -15.86 -19.81
C PHE A 148 -18.35 -14.80 -18.99
N PRO A 149 -19.70 -14.75 -18.96
CA PRO A 149 -20.41 -13.89 -18.03
C PRO A 149 -19.97 -14.16 -16.59
N SER A 150 -19.70 -13.11 -15.81
CA SER A 150 -19.30 -13.24 -14.39
C SER A 150 -20.32 -14.00 -13.53
N SER A 151 -21.60 -14.00 -13.92
CA SER A 151 -22.68 -14.77 -13.28
C SER A 151 -22.66 -16.27 -13.60
N LYS A 152 -21.93 -16.70 -14.63
CA LYS A 152 -21.92 -18.09 -15.12
C LYS A 152 -20.49 -18.54 -15.50
N LEU A 153 -19.58 -18.42 -14.54
CA LEU A 153 -18.19 -18.86 -14.71
C LEU A 153 -18.07 -20.40 -14.67
N PRO A 154 -17.17 -20.98 -15.49
CA PRO A 154 -16.84 -22.39 -15.37
C PRO A 154 -15.99 -22.64 -14.12
N THR A 155 -15.74 -23.93 -13.80
CA THR A 155 -14.81 -24.29 -12.74
C THR A 155 -13.39 -23.82 -13.05
N ILE A 156 -12.88 -22.92 -12.21
CA ILE A 156 -11.53 -22.34 -12.34
C ILE A 156 -10.49 -23.24 -11.67
N ALA A 157 -9.40 -23.52 -12.38
CA ALA A 157 -8.39 -24.52 -12.04
C ALA A 157 -7.69 -24.26 -10.69
N PHE A 158 -7.31 -23.01 -10.43
CA PHE A 158 -6.42 -22.64 -9.32
C PHE A 158 -7.11 -21.75 -8.30
N ALA A 159 -6.71 -21.88 -7.03
CA ALA A 159 -7.31 -21.11 -5.94
C ALA A 159 -6.95 -19.63 -6.04
N SER A 160 -5.69 -19.33 -6.36
CA SER A 160 -5.20 -17.98 -6.66
C SER A 160 -6.03 -17.30 -7.76
N HIS A 161 -6.35 -18.01 -8.85
CA HIS A 161 -7.13 -17.43 -9.95
C HIS A 161 -8.57 -17.11 -9.53
N ARG A 162 -9.18 -17.96 -8.69
CA ARG A 162 -10.50 -17.66 -8.11
C ARG A 162 -10.46 -16.41 -7.23
N ALA A 163 -9.40 -16.24 -6.45
CA ALA A 163 -9.21 -15.05 -5.63
C ALA A 163 -9.04 -13.78 -6.50
N ILE A 164 -8.18 -13.83 -7.52
CA ILE A 164 -7.98 -12.73 -8.47
C ILE A 164 -9.28 -12.36 -9.18
N ILE A 165 -10.07 -13.35 -9.62
CA ILE A 165 -11.37 -13.09 -10.28
C ILE A 165 -12.33 -12.42 -9.30
N LYS A 166 -12.42 -12.92 -8.06
CA LYS A 166 -13.28 -12.34 -7.03
C LYS A 166 -12.91 -10.88 -6.75
N ASP A 167 -11.62 -10.61 -6.56
CA ASP A 167 -11.10 -9.29 -6.23
C ASP A 167 -11.18 -8.35 -7.45
N GLY A 168 -10.98 -8.86 -8.66
CA GLY A 168 -11.14 -8.13 -9.92
C GLY A 168 -12.60 -7.84 -10.28
N LEU A 169 -13.56 -8.64 -9.82
CA LEU A 169 -14.99 -8.37 -9.99
C LEU A 169 -15.56 -7.44 -8.93
N ALA A 170 -14.94 -7.37 -7.76
CA ALA A 170 -15.27 -6.31 -6.82
C ALA A 170 -15.08 -4.97 -7.55
N LYS A 171 -16.18 -4.22 -7.76
CA LYS A 171 -16.10 -2.86 -8.28
C LYS A 171 -15.04 -2.15 -7.45
N ASN A 172 -14.03 -1.56 -8.10
CA ASN A 172 -12.99 -0.78 -7.45
C ASN A 172 -13.63 0.47 -6.78
N GLU A 173 -14.42 0.27 -5.72
CA GLU A 173 -14.76 1.34 -4.79
C GLU A 173 -13.57 1.61 -3.87
N ASN A 174 -12.64 0.64 -3.72
CA ASN A 174 -11.53 0.76 -2.78
C ASN A 174 -10.17 0.57 -3.46
N LYS A 175 -9.77 1.56 -4.27
CA LYS A 175 -8.39 2.03 -4.14
C LYS A 175 -8.34 2.68 -2.76
N ILE A 176 -8.00 1.91 -1.72
CA ILE A 176 -7.76 2.46 -0.38
C ILE A 176 -6.57 3.40 -0.55
N SER A 177 -6.89 4.67 -0.79
CA SER A 177 -5.94 5.75 -0.80
C SER A 177 -5.99 6.35 0.60
N PHE A 178 -4.82 6.52 1.19
CA PHE A 178 -4.72 7.21 2.46
C PHE A 178 -4.43 8.68 2.20
N ILE A 179 -5.10 9.56 2.92
CA ILE A 179 -4.93 11.00 2.83
C ILE A 179 -4.83 11.59 4.24
N GLU A 180 -4.13 12.72 4.35
CA GLU A 180 -4.17 13.53 5.57
C GLU A 180 -5.37 14.46 5.52
N VAL A 181 -6.26 14.35 6.50
CA VAL A 181 -7.44 15.22 6.62
C VAL A 181 -7.40 16.03 7.90
N LEU A 182 -7.98 17.23 7.85
CA LEU A 182 -8.04 18.12 9.01
C LEU A 182 -8.82 17.44 10.15
N LYS A 183 -8.14 17.17 11.26
CA LYS A 183 -8.72 16.60 12.48
C LYS A 183 -9.19 17.71 13.42
N SER A 184 -8.33 18.70 13.64
CA SER A 184 -8.53 19.73 14.67
C SER A 184 -8.02 21.09 14.21
N LYS A 185 -8.70 22.15 14.62
CA LYS A 185 -8.29 23.53 14.35
C LYS A 185 -8.56 24.43 15.56
N ILE A 186 -7.52 25.09 16.05
CA ILE A 186 -7.63 26.26 16.95
C ILE A 186 -7.33 27.49 16.09
N THR A 187 -8.23 28.47 16.05
CA THR A 187 -8.01 29.72 15.30
C THR A 187 -8.14 30.94 16.20
N GLU A 188 -7.52 32.04 15.79
CA GLU A 188 -7.46 33.31 16.52
C GLU A 188 -6.67 33.23 17.84
N ALA A 189 -5.80 32.22 17.99
CA ALA A 189 -4.98 32.04 19.17
C ALA A 189 -3.90 33.12 19.27
N THR A 190 -3.91 33.93 20.33
CA THR A 190 -2.88 34.94 20.58
C THR A 190 -1.69 34.32 21.28
N ILE A 191 -0.47 34.51 20.79
CA ILE A 191 0.75 34.10 21.50
C ILE A 191 0.85 34.87 22.82
N THR A 192 0.87 34.17 23.95
CA THR A 192 1.00 34.75 25.29
C THR A 192 2.45 34.79 25.78
N HIS A 193 3.29 33.90 25.27
CA HIS A 193 4.69 33.81 25.65
C HIS A 193 5.53 33.19 24.55
N THR A 194 6.83 33.50 24.55
CA THR A 194 7.83 32.85 23.69
C THR A 194 9.07 32.57 24.51
N GLN A 195 9.68 31.39 24.37
CA GLN A 195 10.89 31.04 25.11
C GLN A 195 11.84 30.18 24.26
N LEU A 196 12.89 30.83 23.74
CA LEU A 196 13.84 30.22 22.81
C LEU A 196 14.66 29.08 23.44
N PHE A 197 15.18 29.28 24.65
CA PHE A 197 16.00 28.29 25.34
C PHE A 197 15.14 27.39 26.25
N TYR A 198 14.24 26.63 25.62
CA TYR A 198 13.43 25.60 26.29
C TYR A 198 13.39 24.33 25.44
N ARG A 199 13.44 23.16 26.09
CA ARG A 199 13.32 21.86 25.42
C ARG A 199 11.84 21.55 25.18
N GLY A 200 11.25 22.25 24.22
CA GLY A 200 9.84 22.08 23.89
C GLY A 200 9.43 22.81 22.64
N SER A 201 8.17 22.59 22.28
CA SER A 201 7.63 22.96 20.99
C SER A 201 6.52 24.00 21.13
N MET A 202 5.24 23.64 21.30
CA MET A 202 4.17 24.61 21.47
C MET A 202 3.32 24.29 22.69
N GLY A 203 3.37 25.14 23.71
CA GLY A 203 2.53 25.06 24.90
C GLY A 203 1.11 25.54 24.61
N ILE A 204 0.10 24.76 24.95
CA ILE A 204 -1.31 25.09 24.77
C ILE A 204 -2.07 24.76 26.05
N ASP A 205 -2.91 25.68 26.52
CA ASP A 205 -3.86 25.44 27.61
C ASP A 205 -4.65 24.14 27.39
N SER A 206 -4.58 23.22 28.36
CA SER A 206 -5.24 21.92 28.26
C SER A 206 -6.74 21.97 28.05
N LYS A 207 -7.43 23.03 28.50
CA LYS A 207 -8.86 23.25 28.24
C LYS A 207 -9.12 23.48 26.75
N MET A 208 -8.21 24.15 26.05
CA MET A 208 -8.29 24.36 24.61
C MET A 208 -7.93 23.08 23.86
N MET A 209 -6.88 22.38 24.28
CA MET A 209 -6.50 21.08 23.71
C MET A 209 -7.67 20.08 23.77
N LYS A 210 -8.28 19.91 24.94
CA LYS A 210 -9.46 19.05 25.12
C LYS A 210 -10.62 19.48 24.23
N ALA A 211 -10.90 20.79 24.14
CA ALA A 211 -11.99 21.29 23.31
C ALA A 211 -11.75 21.12 21.80
N ALA A 212 -10.48 21.15 21.38
CA ALA A 212 -10.06 20.93 20.00
C ALA A 212 -9.75 19.46 19.68
N ASN A 213 -9.85 18.54 20.64
CA ASN A 213 -9.44 17.14 20.47
C ASN A 213 -7.94 16.95 20.11
N LEU A 214 -7.06 17.73 20.75
CA LEU A 214 -5.61 17.60 20.65
C LEU A 214 -5.05 16.85 21.86
N ALA A 215 -4.06 15.98 21.62
CA ALA A 215 -3.32 15.25 22.66
C ALA A 215 -1.90 15.82 22.86
N PRO A 216 -1.33 15.77 24.08
CA PRO A 216 0.09 16.07 24.28
C PRO A 216 0.98 15.22 23.36
N GLY A 217 1.99 15.84 22.73
CA GLY A 217 2.85 15.18 21.74
C GLY A 217 2.27 15.08 20.33
N GLU A 218 1.03 15.52 20.09
CA GLU A 218 0.41 15.48 18.76
C GLU A 218 1.08 16.47 17.79
N LYS A 219 1.40 16.01 16.57
CA LYS A 219 1.94 16.85 15.50
C LYS A 219 0.91 17.90 15.10
N VAL A 220 1.34 19.15 15.00
CA VAL A 220 0.53 20.28 14.55
C VAL A 220 1.28 21.13 13.53
N GLN A 221 0.53 21.73 12.62
CA GLN A 221 0.99 22.83 11.79
C GLN A 221 0.50 24.15 12.40
N VAL A 222 1.39 25.13 12.52
CA VAL A 222 1.13 26.44 13.12
C VAL A 222 1.32 27.50 12.06
N LEU A 223 0.25 28.23 11.77
CA LEU A 223 0.22 29.30 10.79
C LEU A 223 0.11 30.62 11.55
N ASN A 224 1.05 31.53 11.31
CA ASN A 224 1.04 32.84 11.93
C ASN A 224 0.43 33.86 10.97
N TYR A 225 -0.72 34.42 11.36
CA TYR A 225 -1.46 35.40 10.55
C TYR A 225 -0.69 36.70 10.36
N ASN A 226 0.18 37.06 11.30
CA ASN A 226 0.87 38.35 11.30
C ASN A 226 2.08 38.40 10.36
N ASN A 227 2.77 37.27 10.16
CA ASN A 227 4.01 37.23 9.35
C ASN A 227 4.00 36.18 8.24
N GLY A 228 2.94 35.38 8.10
CA GLY A 228 2.82 34.33 7.08
C GLY A 228 3.65 33.07 7.32
N GLU A 229 4.37 32.98 8.44
CA GLU A 229 5.17 31.80 8.77
C GLU A 229 4.28 30.56 8.97
N ARG A 230 4.79 29.42 8.51
CA ARG A 230 4.16 28.11 8.65
C ARG A 230 5.21 27.15 9.17
N LEU A 231 4.99 26.59 10.36
CA LEU A 231 5.91 25.63 10.97
C LEU A 231 5.17 24.38 11.38
N GLU A 232 5.88 23.26 11.37
CA GLU A 232 5.41 21.99 11.91
C GLU A 232 6.11 21.70 13.22
N THR A 233 5.36 21.25 14.22
CA THR A 233 5.87 21.01 15.57
C THR A 233 4.91 20.09 16.34
N TYR A 234 5.08 19.88 17.64
CA TYR A 234 4.16 19.08 18.47
C TYR A 234 3.60 19.85 19.69
N THR A 235 2.44 19.47 20.19
CA THR A 235 1.81 20.18 21.33
C THR A 235 2.36 19.74 22.68
N ILE A 236 2.46 20.69 23.61
CA ILE A 236 2.77 20.50 25.03
C ILE A 236 1.62 21.06 25.85
N GLU A 237 1.22 20.33 26.89
CA GLU A 237 0.09 20.71 27.73
C GLU A 237 0.49 21.79 28.74
N GLU A 238 -0.27 22.89 28.76
CA GLU A 238 -0.17 23.95 29.77
C GLU A 238 -1.35 23.86 30.76
N LYS A 239 -1.20 24.52 31.91
CA LYS A 239 -2.20 24.55 32.98
C LYS A 239 -3.60 24.90 32.43
N SER A 240 -4.60 24.10 32.81
CA SER A 240 -6.00 24.28 32.41
C SER A 240 -6.53 25.67 32.77
N GLY A 241 -7.16 26.34 31.81
CA GLY A 241 -7.76 27.66 31.99
C GLY A 241 -6.77 28.82 32.09
N SER A 242 -5.47 28.58 31.83
CA SER A 242 -4.43 29.60 31.86
C SER A 242 -4.48 30.58 30.68
N GLY A 243 -5.16 30.23 29.59
CA GLY A 243 -5.15 31.04 28.36
C GLY A 243 -3.85 30.96 27.57
N LYS A 244 -2.89 30.13 28.00
CA LYS A 244 -1.54 30.07 27.45
C LYS A 244 -1.50 29.50 26.03
N ILE A 245 -0.79 30.21 25.17
CA ILE A 245 -0.33 29.78 23.86
C ILE A 245 1.14 30.21 23.77
N ILE A 246 2.06 29.25 23.79
CA ILE A 246 3.48 29.50 23.97
C ILE A 246 4.26 28.86 22.83
N LEU A 247 5.12 29.63 22.16
CA LEU A 247 6.14 29.07 21.29
C LEU A 247 7.41 28.82 22.11
N TYR A 248 7.83 27.58 22.21
CA TYR A 248 9.07 27.15 22.84
C TYR A 248 10.13 26.83 21.79
N GLY A 249 11.40 26.84 22.19
CA GLY A 249 12.48 26.38 21.34
C GLY A 249 12.64 27.22 20.07
N PRO A 250 13.12 26.61 18.96
CA PRO A 250 13.25 27.27 17.66
C PRO A 250 11.96 27.88 17.12
N ALA A 251 10.78 27.34 17.48
CA ALA A 251 9.49 27.89 17.07
C ALA A 251 9.30 29.33 17.56
N SER A 252 9.94 29.73 18.66
CA SER A 252 9.95 31.11 19.18
C SER A 252 10.46 32.14 18.18
N LYS A 253 11.26 31.73 17.17
CA LYS A 253 11.73 32.63 16.10
C LYS A 253 10.68 32.91 15.03
N LYS A 254 9.56 32.17 15.04
CA LYS A 254 8.51 32.22 14.01
C LYS A 254 7.28 33.03 14.43
N GLY A 255 7.28 33.61 15.62
CA GLY A 255 6.24 34.50 16.09
C GLY A 255 6.67 35.29 17.33
N ARG A 256 5.89 36.31 17.68
CA ARG A 256 6.11 37.16 18.86
C ARG A 256 4.85 37.21 19.71
N VAL A 257 5.00 37.55 20.99
CA VAL A 257 3.86 37.77 21.88
C VAL A 257 2.89 38.78 21.24
N GLY A 258 1.61 38.44 21.21
CA GLY A 258 0.56 39.22 20.57
C GLY A 258 0.18 38.76 19.15
N ASP A 259 1.03 38.00 18.46
CA ASP A 259 0.70 37.45 17.14
C ASP A 259 -0.50 36.49 17.23
N LYS A 260 -1.27 36.44 16.14
CA LYS A 260 -2.41 35.54 15.96
C LYS A 260 -1.98 34.28 15.21
N LEU A 261 -2.37 33.13 15.75
CA LEU A 261 -2.05 31.82 15.23
C LEU A 261 -3.31 31.04 14.81
N CYS A 262 -3.13 30.20 13.80
CA CYS A 262 -3.98 29.06 13.51
C CYS A 262 -3.19 27.76 13.71
N ILE A 263 -3.69 26.89 14.57
CA ILE A 263 -3.06 25.63 14.95
C ILE A 263 -3.91 24.51 14.36
N LEU A 264 -3.34 23.70 13.48
CA LEU A 264 -4.00 22.63 12.75
C LEU A 264 -3.40 21.29 13.14
N SER A 265 -4.24 20.28 13.34
CA SER A 265 -3.82 18.88 13.39
C SER A 265 -4.53 18.09 12.31
N TYR A 266 -3.82 17.11 11.76
CA TYR A 266 -4.28 16.23 10.70
C TYR A 266 -4.26 14.78 11.20
N ILE A 267 -5.11 13.96 10.59
CA ILE A 267 -5.09 12.51 10.77
C ILE A 267 -4.92 11.84 9.42
N PHE A 268 -4.06 10.82 9.39
CA PHE A 268 -3.86 9.98 8.22
C PHE A 268 -4.85 8.83 8.24
N VAL A 269 -5.76 8.80 7.26
CA VAL A 269 -6.88 7.85 7.22
C VAL A 269 -7.16 7.44 5.79
N SER A 270 -7.93 6.36 5.62
CA SER A 270 -8.43 5.99 4.30
C SER A 270 -9.40 7.05 3.74
N THR A 271 -9.52 7.13 2.42
CA THR A 271 -10.47 8.03 1.73
C THR A 271 -11.93 7.82 2.13
N ASP A 272 -12.31 6.64 2.61
CA ASP A 272 -13.66 6.37 3.09
C ASP A 272 -13.91 6.84 4.51
N GLU A 273 -12.92 6.72 5.38
CA GLU A 273 -12.95 7.29 6.72
C GLU A 273 -12.91 8.82 6.66
N ALA A 274 -12.13 9.38 5.73
CA ALA A 274 -12.05 10.82 5.49
C ALA A 274 -13.42 11.48 5.28
N LYS A 275 -14.33 10.83 4.53
CA LYS A 275 -15.71 11.32 4.28
C LYS A 275 -16.54 11.43 5.56
N LYS A 276 -16.17 10.70 6.62
CA LYS A 276 -16.90 10.63 7.89
C LYS A 276 -16.32 11.56 8.95
N ILE A 277 -15.12 12.10 8.74
CA ILE A 277 -14.44 12.94 9.71
C ILE A 277 -15.02 14.35 9.69
N LYS A 278 -15.47 14.80 10.87
CA LYS A 278 -15.85 16.18 11.14
C LYS A 278 -14.75 16.86 11.95
N PRO A 279 -14.06 17.88 11.40
CA PRO A 279 -13.00 18.56 12.13
C PRO A 279 -13.51 19.25 13.40
N ARG A 280 -12.77 19.13 14.50
CA ARG A 280 -13.06 19.88 15.73
C ARG A 280 -12.46 21.28 15.64
N ILE A 281 -13.30 22.29 15.48
CA ILE A 281 -12.85 23.67 15.30
C ILE A 281 -13.26 24.54 16.49
N ILE A 282 -12.27 25.18 17.13
CA ILE A 282 -12.51 26.19 18.17
C ILE A 282 -11.98 27.55 17.72
N ILE A 283 -12.77 28.59 18.01
CA ILE A 283 -12.42 29.99 17.76
C ILE A 283 -12.20 30.67 19.10
N LEU A 284 -11.05 31.30 19.27
CA LEU A 284 -10.68 31.99 20.49
C LEU A 284 -10.99 33.50 20.42
N ASP A 285 -11.24 34.12 21.57
CA ASP A 285 -11.32 35.58 21.70
C ASP A 285 -9.94 36.22 21.92
N LYS A 286 -9.89 37.55 22.12
CA LYS A 286 -8.63 38.28 22.35
C LYS A 286 -7.87 37.84 23.61
N ARG A 287 -8.55 37.21 24.58
CA ARG A 287 -7.98 36.69 25.82
C ARG A 287 -7.78 35.16 25.76
N ASN A 288 -7.76 34.59 24.56
CA ASN A 288 -7.70 33.16 24.29
C ASN A 288 -8.84 32.34 24.92
N ARG A 289 -9.99 32.93 25.25
CA ARG A 289 -11.14 32.16 25.74
C ARG A 289 -11.92 31.61 24.55
N ILE A 290 -12.46 30.41 24.69
CA ILE A 290 -13.26 29.78 23.62
C ILE A 290 -14.54 30.59 23.42
N LYS A 291 -14.65 31.25 22.26
CA LYS A 291 -15.81 32.04 21.85
C LYS A 291 -16.86 31.19 21.14
N ARG A 292 -16.42 30.28 20.26
CA ARG A 292 -17.31 29.42 19.46
C ARG A 292 -16.66 28.06 19.23
N ARG A 293 -17.52 27.03 19.15
CA ARG A 293 -17.15 25.66 18.75
C ARG A 293 -17.95 25.28 17.51
N HIS A 294 -17.30 24.68 16.52
CA HIS A 294 -17.97 23.91 15.48
C HIS A 294 -17.67 22.44 15.71
N ILE A 295 -18.74 21.65 15.81
CA ILE A 295 -18.74 20.22 16.08
C ILE A 295 -19.08 19.48 14.80
#